data_AF-A0A353F7E0-F1
#
_entry.id   AF-A0A353F7E0-F1
#
_cell.length_a   1.000
_cell.length_b   1.000
_cell.length_c   1.000
_cell.angle_alpha   90.00
_cell.angle_beta   90.00
_cell.angle_gamma   90.00
#
_symmetry.space_group_name_H-M   'P 1'
#
loop_
_entity.id
_entity.type
_entity.pdbx_description
1 polymer ?
#
loop_
_entity_poly.entity_id
_entity_poly.type
_entity_poly.pdbx_seq_one_letter_code
_entity_poly.pdbx_strand_id
1 'polypeptide(L)'
;MGTIISFIIILSFCPFVHADQKPEFTDYCKRIEQEIQGRKHGFLAGNLSYYVGGFHASWELFEDETLGLTHPFYHDLRGRGASLLKSEISGNQNTGKGNDFLSWEFYKDTRVLYGSVIVDGKTYKQPKPTSMRWRPDKIICEYEVAGVKLTEEKFIAANDAAASIITSSKPLILQFSGHSFYTRNSVSSSATIRHDEKNKALVISEGGTMKARPDPKGPERIGPSIYTDMSTVISASRKFSKTLLTKKDIKGIQHYTFSIPCDKKGTVVSWAMNDEEDLALQAATELIQNQQSFRKQKTAQMNRLLNDEIPHFRCPDERFVDIYYYLWSLYLMYHIEVG
;
A
#
# COMPACT_ATOMS: atom_id res chain seq x y z
N MET A 1 7.37 47.52 -75.66
CA MET A 1 8.45 47.33 -74.65
C MET A 1 7.75 46.86 -73.38
N GLY A 2 7.83 45.56 -73.07
CA GLY A 2 7.07 44.96 -71.98
C GLY A 2 7.67 43.59 -71.65
N THR A 3 8.64 43.60 -70.75
CA THR A 3 9.38 42.42 -70.30
C THR A 3 8.51 41.67 -69.29
N ILE A 4 8.06 40.46 -69.64
CA ILE A 4 7.37 39.57 -68.69
C ILE A 4 8.46 38.85 -67.88
N ILE A 5 8.56 39.17 -66.59
CA ILE A 5 9.41 38.48 -65.63
C ILE A 5 8.59 37.33 -65.05
N SER A 6 8.92 36.10 -65.44
CA SER A 6 8.41 34.89 -64.78
C SER A 6 9.14 34.68 -63.46
N PHE A 7 8.44 34.89 -62.35
CA PHE A 7 8.89 34.44 -61.02
C PHE A 7 8.68 32.93 -60.90
N ILE A 8 9.79 32.18 -60.85
CA ILE A 8 9.77 30.77 -60.45
C ILE A 8 9.66 30.74 -58.92
N ILE A 9 8.51 30.32 -58.40
CA ILE A 9 8.34 29.99 -56.98
C ILE A 9 9.00 28.63 -56.76
N ILE A 10 10.20 28.63 -56.18
CA ILE A 10 10.81 27.42 -55.63
C ILE A 10 10.07 27.12 -54.32
N LEU A 11 9.10 26.21 -54.39
CA LEU A 11 8.52 25.56 -53.22
C LEU A 11 9.60 24.68 -52.60
N SER A 12 10.35 25.23 -51.65
CA SER A 12 11.16 24.44 -50.73
C SER A 12 10.23 23.48 -50.00
N PHE A 13 10.25 22.21 -50.41
CA PHE A 13 9.77 21.10 -49.59
C PHE A 13 10.61 21.11 -48.30
N CYS A 14 10.13 21.79 -47.26
CA CYS A 14 10.49 21.43 -45.91
C CYS A 14 9.83 20.06 -45.69
N PRO A 15 10.59 18.94 -45.59
CA PRO A 15 10.01 17.76 -44.99
C PRO A 15 9.50 18.19 -43.62
N PHE A 16 8.20 18.01 -43.40
CA PHE A 16 7.66 17.96 -42.04
C PHE A 16 8.41 16.81 -41.36
N VAL A 17 9.53 17.12 -40.72
CA VAL A 17 10.12 16.26 -39.71
C VAL A 17 9.06 16.22 -38.63
N HIS A 18 8.19 15.21 -38.70
CA HIS A 18 7.47 14.77 -37.53
C HIS A 18 8.58 14.44 -36.54
N ALA A 19 8.74 15.31 -35.55
CA ALA A 19 9.61 15.04 -34.43
C ALA A 19 8.98 13.87 -33.69
N ASP A 20 9.30 12.65 -34.15
CA ASP A 20 9.10 11.40 -33.41
C ASP A 20 10.15 11.35 -32.29
N GLN A 21 10.23 12.45 -31.53
CA GLN A 21 11.14 12.62 -30.41
C GLN A 21 10.40 12.23 -29.15
N LYS A 22 10.09 10.93 -29.05
CA LYS A 22 9.85 10.36 -27.74
C LYS A 22 11.10 10.65 -26.90
N PRO A 23 10.96 11.24 -25.70
CA PRO A 23 12.09 11.49 -24.82
C PRO A 23 12.84 10.18 -24.53
N GLU A 24 14.14 10.29 -24.25
CA GLU A 24 14.87 9.13 -23.73
C GLU A 24 14.24 8.65 -22.43
N PHE A 25 14.27 7.33 -22.23
CA PHE A 25 13.74 6.71 -21.02
C PHE A 25 14.37 7.33 -19.77
N THR A 26 13.53 7.75 -18.83
CA THR A 26 13.94 8.22 -17.51
C THR A 26 13.35 7.30 -16.44
N ASP A 27 14.18 6.85 -15.49
CA ASP A 27 13.69 6.19 -14.27
C ASP A 27 13.08 7.25 -13.34
N TYR A 28 11.86 7.68 -13.65
CA TYR A 28 11.13 8.68 -12.87
C TYR A 28 10.90 8.22 -11.45
N CYS A 29 10.64 6.93 -11.22
CA CYS A 29 10.53 6.37 -9.87
C CYS A 29 11.76 6.67 -9.02
N LYS A 30 12.97 6.49 -9.57
CA LYS A 30 14.21 6.85 -8.87
C LYS A 30 14.45 8.35 -8.82
N ARG A 31 14.18 9.08 -9.91
CA ARG A 31 14.40 10.52 -10.03
C ARG A 31 13.63 11.31 -8.97
N ILE A 32 12.36 10.96 -8.74
CA ILE A 32 11.47 11.66 -7.79
C ILE A 32 11.45 11.00 -6.41
N GLU A 33 12.43 10.15 -6.08
CA GLU A 33 12.60 9.57 -4.76
C GLU A 33 12.71 10.66 -3.69
N GLN A 34 12.01 10.47 -2.57
CA GLN A 34 12.02 11.42 -1.45
C GLN A 34 12.38 10.71 -0.15
N GLU A 35 13.28 11.32 0.63
CA GLU A 35 13.46 10.96 2.05
C GLU A 35 12.29 11.55 2.85
N ILE A 36 11.47 10.66 3.41
CA ILE A 36 10.22 11.01 4.08
C ILE A 36 10.24 10.73 5.58
N GLN A 37 11.31 10.14 6.11
CA GLN A 37 11.34 9.73 7.51
C GLN A 37 11.18 10.92 8.46
N GLY A 38 10.17 10.83 9.33
CA GLY A 38 9.79 11.89 10.26
C GLY A 38 9.21 13.15 9.60
N ARG A 39 8.87 13.10 8.31
CA ARG A 39 8.35 14.26 7.53
C ARG A 39 6.93 14.03 7.03
N LYS A 40 6.64 12.82 6.53
CA LYS A 40 5.29 12.39 6.11
C LYS A 40 5.18 10.87 6.18
N HIS A 41 3.95 10.36 6.15
CA HIS A 41 3.70 8.92 6.05
C HIS A 41 4.11 8.38 4.68
N GLY A 42 4.47 7.11 4.63
CA GLY A 42 4.60 6.37 3.37
C GLY A 42 3.24 6.07 2.77
N PHE A 43 3.12 6.08 1.45
CA PHE A 43 1.91 5.65 0.75
C PHE A 43 2.27 4.75 -0.43
N LEU A 44 1.59 3.62 -0.55
CA LEU A 44 1.66 2.74 -1.73
C LEU A 44 0.25 2.36 -2.16
N ALA A 45 0.10 2.13 -3.46
CA ALA A 45 -1.15 1.73 -4.05
C ALA A 45 -0.94 0.60 -5.08
N GLY A 46 -1.78 -0.43 -4.95
CA GLY A 46 -2.22 -1.30 -6.03
C GLY A 46 -3.51 -0.76 -6.65
N ASN A 47 -4.27 -1.62 -7.30
CA ASN A 47 -5.58 -1.27 -7.84
C ASN A 47 -6.64 -1.23 -6.72
N LEU A 48 -6.74 -2.30 -5.93
CA LEU A 48 -7.73 -2.46 -4.85
C LEU A 48 -7.09 -2.54 -3.46
N SER A 49 -5.78 -2.34 -3.35
CA SER A 49 -5.08 -2.38 -2.06
C SER A 49 -4.18 -1.17 -1.87
N TYR A 50 -4.29 -0.53 -0.72
CA TYR A 50 -3.44 0.59 -0.32
C TYR A 50 -2.61 0.21 0.91
N TYR A 51 -1.51 0.92 1.09
CA TYR A 51 -0.66 0.82 2.28
C TYR A 51 -0.27 2.21 2.73
N VAL A 52 -0.43 2.47 4.03
CA VAL A 52 0.05 3.69 4.69
C VAL A 52 1.12 3.30 5.71
N GLY A 53 2.28 3.94 5.65
CA GLY A 53 3.43 3.66 6.50
C GLY A 53 3.62 4.72 7.58
N GLY A 54 3.49 4.33 8.85
CA GLY A 54 3.40 5.26 9.98
C GLY A 54 2.16 6.15 9.90
N PHE A 55 2.07 7.14 10.79
CA PHE A 55 0.91 8.05 10.82
C PHE A 55 1.29 9.48 11.21
N HIS A 56 0.89 10.42 10.35
CA HIS A 56 0.90 11.86 10.60
C HIS A 56 -0.54 12.39 10.66
N ALA A 57 -0.94 12.97 11.80
CA ALA A 57 -2.19 13.67 11.98
C ALA A 57 -2.03 15.12 11.50
N SER A 58 -2.37 15.38 10.24
CA SER A 58 -2.02 16.63 9.54
C SER A 58 -0.50 16.84 9.52
N TRP A 59 0.04 17.54 10.52
CA TRP A 59 1.47 17.88 10.62
C TRP A 59 2.15 17.19 11.81
N GLU A 60 1.39 16.60 12.73
CA GLU A 60 1.93 15.96 13.93
C GLU A 60 2.20 14.48 13.68
N LEU A 61 3.42 14.02 13.94
CA LEU A 61 3.78 12.61 13.91
C LEU A 61 3.16 11.92 15.13
N PHE A 62 2.26 10.96 14.88
CA PHE A 62 1.60 10.18 15.93
C PHE A 62 2.16 8.76 16.04
N GLU A 63 2.64 8.22 14.91
CA GLU A 63 3.18 6.87 14.83
C GLU A 63 4.34 6.84 13.83
N ASP A 64 5.52 6.40 14.28
CA ASP A 64 6.62 6.10 13.37
C ASP A 64 6.31 4.83 12.56
N GLU A 65 6.78 4.78 11.31
CA GLU A 65 6.82 3.53 10.56
C GLU A 65 7.69 2.49 11.28
N THR A 66 7.40 1.19 11.04
CA THR A 66 8.23 0.07 11.50
C THR A 66 8.34 -1.02 10.41
N LEU A 67 9.11 -2.08 10.72
CA LEU A 67 9.24 -3.27 9.90
C LEU A 67 7.89 -3.97 9.69
N GLY A 68 7.67 -4.54 8.50
CA GLY A 68 6.50 -5.31 8.13
C GLY A 68 5.49 -4.51 7.31
N LEU A 69 4.19 -4.71 7.56
CA LEU A 69 3.12 -4.03 6.86
C LEU A 69 2.13 -3.56 7.92
N THR A 70 2.32 -2.35 8.43
CA THR A 70 1.55 -1.77 9.54
C THR A 70 0.08 -1.57 9.15
N HIS A 71 -0.17 -0.72 8.14
CA HIS A 71 -1.52 -0.33 7.73
C HIS A 71 -1.86 -0.65 6.25
N PRO A 72 -1.77 -1.90 5.79
CA PRO A 72 -2.38 -2.28 4.52
C PRO A 72 -3.90 -2.36 4.66
N PHE A 73 -4.64 -1.98 3.62
CA PHE A 73 -6.09 -2.03 3.61
C PHE A 73 -6.65 -2.17 2.18
N TYR A 74 -7.81 -2.80 2.08
CA TYR A 74 -8.49 -3.04 0.80
C TYR A 74 -9.44 -1.88 0.47
N HIS A 75 -9.51 -1.51 -0.80
CA HIS A 75 -10.26 -0.35 -1.24
C HIS A 75 -10.81 -0.54 -2.66
N ASP A 76 -12.02 -1.09 -2.75
CA ASP A 76 -12.77 -1.32 -3.99
C ASP A 76 -13.97 -0.39 -4.15
N LEU A 77 -13.93 0.76 -3.45
CA LEU A 77 -15.01 1.75 -3.42
C LEU A 77 -16.34 1.25 -2.80
N ARG A 78 -16.40 0.06 -2.17
CA ARG A 78 -17.62 -0.43 -1.47
C ARG A 78 -18.12 0.47 -0.35
N GLY A 79 -17.22 1.31 0.18
CA GLY A 79 -17.51 2.25 1.24
C GLY A 79 -16.51 3.40 1.29
N ARG A 80 -16.98 4.50 1.90
CA ARG A 80 -16.20 5.67 2.30
C ARG A 80 -16.38 5.83 3.81
N GLY A 81 -15.57 5.09 4.54
CA GLY A 81 -15.62 4.92 5.99
C GLY A 81 -15.62 3.45 6.36
N ALA A 82 -16.02 3.13 7.59
CA ALA A 82 -15.77 1.79 8.11
C ALA A 82 -16.99 0.85 8.10
N SER A 83 -18.20 1.30 7.74
CA SER A 83 -19.42 0.48 7.79
C SER A 83 -20.18 0.47 6.46
N LEU A 84 -20.89 -0.63 6.18
CA LEU A 84 -21.72 -0.81 4.97
C LEU A 84 -23.20 -0.46 5.17
N LEU A 85 -23.49 0.51 6.02
CA LEU A 85 -24.85 1.00 6.21
C LEU A 85 -25.38 1.75 4.98
N LYS A 86 -26.70 1.67 4.76
CA LYS A 86 -27.41 2.45 3.73
C LYS A 86 -27.95 3.74 4.33
N SER A 87 -27.84 4.83 3.59
CA SER A 87 -28.56 6.08 3.85
C SER A 87 -30.07 5.84 3.89
N GLU A 88 -30.74 6.39 4.91
CA GLU A 88 -32.20 6.27 5.10
C GLU A 88 -32.96 7.51 4.66
N ILE A 89 -32.26 8.61 4.36
CA ILE A 89 -32.88 9.84 3.87
C ILE A 89 -33.12 9.79 2.36
N SER A 90 -34.05 10.61 1.86
CA SER A 90 -34.35 10.73 0.43
C SER A 90 -33.73 11.98 -0.21
N GLY A 91 -33.79 12.06 -1.53
CA GLY A 91 -33.30 13.20 -2.30
C GLY A 91 -31.79 13.26 -2.44
N ASN A 92 -31.27 14.42 -2.82
CA ASN A 92 -29.85 14.63 -3.19
C ASN A 92 -28.87 14.45 -2.02
N GLN A 93 -29.36 14.32 -0.80
CA GLN A 93 -28.54 14.06 0.39
C GLN A 93 -28.39 12.57 0.69
N ASN A 94 -29.13 11.70 -0.01
CA ASN A 94 -28.95 10.25 0.11
C ASN A 94 -27.55 9.86 -0.36
N THR A 95 -26.75 9.28 0.54
CA THR A 95 -25.34 8.95 0.29
C THR A 95 -25.12 7.52 -0.20
N GLY A 96 -26.20 6.78 -0.47
CA GLY A 96 -26.14 5.38 -0.91
C GLY A 96 -25.74 4.44 0.22
N LYS A 97 -24.97 3.39 -0.10
CA LYS A 97 -24.46 2.39 0.83
C LYS A 97 -22.96 2.62 1.06
N GLY A 98 -22.51 2.48 2.30
CA GLY A 98 -21.09 2.48 2.64
C GLY A 98 -20.47 3.85 2.90
N ASN A 99 -21.21 4.95 2.70
CA ASN A 99 -20.77 6.26 3.14
C ASN A 99 -20.94 6.40 4.65
N ASP A 100 -19.92 6.91 5.35
CA ASP A 100 -19.93 7.06 6.81
C ASP A 100 -19.15 8.30 7.24
N PHE A 101 -19.83 9.35 7.72
CA PHE A 101 -19.25 10.60 8.22
C PHE A 101 -18.50 10.49 9.56
N LEU A 102 -18.38 9.30 10.16
CA LEU A 102 -17.72 9.09 11.44
C LEU A 102 -16.32 8.46 11.32
N SER A 103 -16.08 7.61 10.33
CA SER A 103 -14.90 6.72 10.30
C SER A 103 -14.10 6.76 9.00
N TRP A 104 -13.94 7.93 8.38
CA TRP A 104 -13.23 8.08 7.09
C TRP A 104 -11.79 7.58 7.12
N GLU A 105 -11.15 7.68 8.28
CA GLU A 105 -9.74 7.40 8.46
C GLU A 105 -9.49 6.05 9.16
N PHE A 106 -10.41 5.10 8.98
CA PHE A 106 -10.38 3.79 9.64
C PHE A 106 -9.09 3.01 9.41
N TYR A 107 -8.43 3.23 8.25
CA TYR A 107 -7.17 2.57 7.90
C TYR A 107 -6.07 2.85 8.94
N LYS A 108 -6.13 3.97 9.67
CA LYS A 108 -5.19 4.31 10.74
C LYS A 108 -5.24 3.36 11.92
N ASP A 109 -6.36 2.68 12.12
CA ASP A 109 -6.55 1.73 13.21
C ASP A 109 -6.22 0.29 12.79
N THR A 110 -5.89 0.04 11.51
CA THR A 110 -5.44 -1.27 11.06
C THR A 110 -4.09 -1.62 11.71
N ARG A 111 -3.92 -2.88 12.10
CA ARG A 111 -2.73 -3.39 12.79
C ARG A 111 -2.40 -4.79 12.28
N VAL A 112 -1.60 -4.90 11.22
CA VAL A 112 -1.42 -6.18 10.51
C VAL A 112 -0.08 -6.85 10.82
N LEU A 113 1.03 -6.29 10.36
CA LEU A 113 2.36 -6.88 10.52
C LEU A 113 3.30 -5.89 11.21
N TYR A 114 3.06 -5.64 12.50
CA TYR A 114 3.92 -4.78 13.30
C TYR A 114 5.18 -5.53 13.69
N GLY A 115 6.30 -5.16 13.09
CA GLY A 115 7.58 -5.82 13.27
C GLY A 115 8.30 -5.39 14.54
N SER A 116 8.90 -6.38 15.21
CA SER A 116 9.89 -6.24 16.28
C SER A 116 11.12 -7.06 15.90
N VAL A 117 12.27 -6.69 16.44
CA VAL A 117 13.54 -7.37 16.16
C VAL A 117 14.07 -7.99 17.44
N ILE A 118 14.50 -9.25 17.39
CA ILE A 118 15.12 -9.94 18.51
C ILE A 118 16.59 -10.21 18.17
N VAL A 119 17.49 -9.62 18.95
CA VAL A 119 18.95 -9.79 18.85
C VAL A 119 19.45 -10.24 20.22
N ASP A 120 20.22 -11.33 20.26
CA ASP A 120 20.81 -11.88 21.49
C ASP A 120 19.79 -12.06 22.64
N GLY A 121 18.57 -12.52 22.30
CA GLY A 121 17.48 -12.74 23.25
C GLY A 121 16.74 -11.48 23.70
N LYS A 122 17.22 -10.27 23.35
CA LYS A 122 16.55 -9.01 23.66
C LYS A 122 15.61 -8.59 22.53
N THR A 123 14.37 -8.24 22.90
CA THR A 123 13.35 -7.74 21.96
C THR A 123 13.40 -6.22 21.86
N TYR A 124 13.50 -5.71 20.64
CA TYR A 124 13.40 -4.31 20.25
C TYR A 124 12.08 -4.12 19.52
N LYS A 125 11.09 -3.58 20.23
CA LYS A 125 9.74 -3.41 19.70
C LYS A 125 9.69 -2.27 18.70
N GLN A 126 9.08 -2.53 17.55
CA GLN A 126 8.69 -1.52 16.57
C GLN A 126 9.79 -0.49 16.28
N PRO A 127 10.98 -0.93 15.83
CA PRO A 127 12.08 -0.02 15.61
C PRO A 127 11.71 0.98 14.51
N LYS A 128 11.89 2.26 14.81
CA LYS A 128 11.81 3.37 13.86
C LYS A 128 12.92 3.25 12.80
N PRO A 129 12.64 3.44 11.50
CA PRO A 129 13.68 3.48 10.48
C PRO A 129 14.57 4.72 10.65
N THR A 130 15.85 4.55 10.35
CA THR A 130 16.83 5.65 10.28
C THR A 130 16.73 6.41 8.96
N SER A 131 16.20 5.76 7.90
CA SER A 131 15.88 6.36 6.59
C SER A 131 14.64 5.67 6.02
N MET A 132 13.76 6.45 5.39
CA MET A 132 12.56 5.98 4.71
C MET A 132 12.45 6.71 3.38
N ARG A 133 12.89 6.05 2.30
CA ARG A 133 12.84 6.60 0.95
C ARG A 133 11.58 6.13 0.24
N TRP A 134 10.72 7.08 -0.08
CA TRP A 134 9.51 6.82 -0.85
C TRP A 134 9.77 6.99 -2.34
N ARG A 135 9.20 6.08 -3.13
CA ARG A 135 9.05 6.15 -4.58
C ARG A 135 7.62 5.75 -4.94
N PRO A 136 7.13 6.16 -6.12
CA PRO A 136 5.82 5.72 -6.59
C PRO A 136 5.65 4.19 -6.70
N ASP A 137 6.74 3.46 -6.93
CA ASP A 137 6.71 2.01 -7.09
C ASP A 137 6.94 1.23 -5.77
N LYS A 138 7.58 1.84 -4.77
CA LYS A 138 7.98 1.19 -3.50
C LYS A 138 8.45 2.16 -2.42
N ILE A 139 8.49 1.67 -1.20
CA ILE A 139 9.16 2.31 -0.06
C ILE A 139 10.40 1.50 0.30
N ILE A 140 11.50 2.18 0.59
CA ILE A 140 12.76 1.57 1.03
C ILE A 140 13.11 2.11 2.41
N CYS A 141 13.12 1.25 3.41
CA CYS A 141 13.47 1.60 4.78
C CYS A 141 14.84 1.02 5.16
N GLU A 142 15.60 1.77 5.95
CA GLU A 142 16.84 1.32 6.59
C GLU A 142 16.70 1.43 8.11
N TYR A 143 17.26 0.45 8.82
CA TYR A 143 17.20 0.37 10.28
C TYR A 143 18.57 0.02 10.84
N GLU A 144 18.86 0.53 12.04
CA GLU A 144 19.98 0.08 12.86
C GLU A 144 19.47 -0.32 14.24
N VAL A 145 19.52 -1.61 14.55
CA VAL A 145 19.00 -2.18 15.80
C VAL A 145 20.08 -3.03 16.44
N ALA A 146 20.50 -2.66 17.65
CA ALA A 146 21.56 -3.37 18.38
C ALA A 146 22.87 -3.53 17.56
N GLY A 147 23.23 -2.53 16.76
CA GLY A 147 24.40 -2.60 15.86
C GLY A 147 24.23 -3.55 14.66
N VAL A 148 23.01 -4.03 14.40
CA VAL A 148 22.64 -4.79 13.20
C VAL A 148 21.89 -3.89 12.24
N LYS A 149 22.39 -3.79 11.01
CA LYS A 149 21.72 -3.07 9.92
C LYS A 149 20.67 -3.96 9.25
N LEU A 150 19.47 -3.43 9.04
CA LEU A 150 18.42 -4.03 8.23
C LEU A 150 18.03 -3.11 7.08
N THR A 151 17.62 -3.70 5.96
CA THR A 151 17.01 -3.00 4.83
C THR A 151 15.70 -3.67 4.49
N GLU A 152 14.67 -2.86 4.28
CA GLU A 152 13.34 -3.32 3.91
C GLU A 152 12.87 -2.62 2.63
N GLU A 153 12.28 -3.38 1.71
CA GLU A 153 11.56 -2.83 0.58
C GLU A 153 10.09 -3.25 0.64
N LYS A 154 9.18 -2.27 0.59
CA LYS A 154 7.73 -2.49 0.58
C LYS A 154 7.15 -2.09 -0.77
N PHE A 155 6.27 -2.90 -1.35
CA PHE A 155 5.57 -2.58 -2.59
C PHE A 155 4.23 -3.32 -2.65
N ILE A 156 3.32 -2.86 -3.51
CA ILE A 156 2.07 -3.57 -3.83
C ILE A 156 2.16 -4.05 -5.28
N ALA A 157 1.98 -5.34 -5.49
CA ALA A 157 2.05 -5.99 -6.80
C ALA A 157 0.76 -5.76 -7.61
N ALA A 158 0.78 -6.14 -8.89
CA ALA A 158 -0.38 -5.99 -9.78
C ALA A 158 -1.58 -6.87 -9.37
N ASN A 159 -1.35 -7.93 -8.58
CA ASN A 159 -2.40 -8.78 -8.01
C ASN A 159 -2.90 -8.27 -6.64
N ASP A 160 -2.64 -7.00 -6.32
CA ASP A 160 -3.03 -6.32 -5.08
C ASP A 160 -2.45 -6.88 -3.77
N ALA A 161 -1.57 -7.89 -3.83
CA ALA A 161 -0.82 -8.31 -2.65
C ALA A 161 0.28 -7.28 -2.31
N ALA A 162 0.38 -6.93 -1.04
CA ALA A 162 1.45 -6.12 -0.48
C ALA A 162 2.60 -7.02 0.00
N ALA A 163 3.83 -6.57 -0.23
CA ALA A 163 5.06 -7.24 0.21
C ALA A 163 5.86 -6.34 1.15
N SER A 164 6.54 -6.97 2.11
CA SER A 164 7.71 -6.41 2.77
C SER A 164 8.86 -7.42 2.65
N ILE A 165 9.93 -7.02 1.97
CA ILE A 165 11.16 -7.79 1.76
C ILE A 165 12.23 -7.24 2.70
N ILE A 166 12.60 -8.00 3.72
CA ILE A 166 13.52 -7.57 4.77
C ILE A 166 14.82 -8.36 4.66
N THR A 167 15.95 -7.68 4.67
CA THR A 167 17.29 -8.28 4.77
C THR A 167 18.01 -7.78 6.00
N SER A 168 18.90 -8.60 6.53
CA SER A 168 19.72 -8.24 7.70
C SER A 168 21.19 -8.51 7.45
N SER A 169 22.04 -7.61 7.94
CA SER A 169 23.50 -7.75 7.90
C SER A 169 24.02 -8.92 8.74
N LYS A 170 23.28 -9.34 9.79
CA LYS A 170 23.57 -10.50 10.64
C LYS A 170 22.29 -11.32 10.90
N PRO A 171 22.38 -12.64 11.15
CA PRO A 171 21.22 -13.44 11.54
C PRO A 171 20.53 -12.87 12.78
N LEU A 172 19.21 -12.73 12.71
CA LEU A 172 18.35 -12.29 13.81
C LEU A 172 16.94 -12.89 13.65
N ILE A 173 16.06 -12.63 14.61
CA ILE A 173 14.64 -13.01 14.51
C ILE A 173 13.79 -11.75 14.33
N LEU A 174 12.91 -11.77 13.33
CA LEU A 174 11.81 -10.83 13.18
C LEU A 174 10.60 -11.42 13.88
N GLN A 175 9.92 -10.63 14.70
CA GLN A 175 8.64 -10.98 15.31
C GLN A 175 7.58 -10.03 14.79
N PHE A 176 6.49 -10.57 14.23
CA PHE A 176 5.37 -9.78 13.77
C PHE A 176 4.16 -10.02 14.66
N SER A 177 3.44 -8.95 14.96
CA SER A 177 2.16 -8.99 15.69
C SER A 177 1.11 -8.16 14.98
N GLY A 178 -0.14 -8.54 15.15
CA GLY A 178 -1.28 -7.81 14.64
C GLY A 178 -2.59 -8.37 15.18
N HIS A 179 -3.70 -7.89 14.63
CA HIS A 179 -5.02 -8.39 14.95
C HIS A 179 -5.98 -8.29 13.76
N SER A 180 -7.11 -9.00 13.85
CA SER A 180 -8.25 -8.85 12.94
C SER A 180 -8.73 -7.40 12.91
N PHE A 181 -9.43 -7.00 11.85
CA PHE A 181 -9.90 -5.63 11.67
C PHE A 181 -10.77 -5.17 12.84
N TYR A 182 -10.29 -4.16 13.56
CA TYR A 182 -10.99 -3.54 14.67
C TYR A 182 -10.51 -2.10 14.81
N THR A 183 -11.44 -1.15 14.88
CA THR A 183 -11.17 0.29 14.86
C THR A 183 -11.74 0.95 16.10
N ARG A 184 -11.46 2.25 16.29
CA ARG A 184 -12.03 3.05 17.38
C ARG A 184 -13.57 3.07 17.41
N ASN A 185 -14.21 2.85 16.26
CA ASN A 185 -15.67 2.85 16.12
C ASN A 185 -16.28 1.44 16.04
N SER A 186 -15.46 0.39 16.18
CA SER A 186 -15.96 -0.99 16.25
C SER A 186 -16.78 -1.21 17.53
N VAL A 187 -17.92 -1.88 17.38
CA VAL A 187 -18.81 -2.28 18.48
C VAL A 187 -18.57 -3.73 18.87
N SER A 188 -18.44 -4.61 17.88
CA SER A 188 -18.15 -6.04 18.08
C SER A 188 -17.23 -6.57 16.99
N SER A 189 -16.58 -7.71 17.28
CA SER A 189 -15.84 -8.50 16.30
C SER A 189 -16.42 -9.91 16.24
N SER A 190 -16.73 -10.38 15.04
CA SER A 190 -17.07 -11.78 14.74
C SER A 190 -15.93 -12.50 14.02
N ALA A 191 -14.76 -11.85 13.88
CA ALA A 191 -13.65 -12.37 13.13
C ALA A 191 -13.18 -13.74 13.64
N THR A 192 -12.71 -14.59 12.72
CA THR A 192 -12.10 -15.89 13.03
C THR A 192 -10.72 -15.98 12.40
N ILE A 193 -9.88 -16.85 12.92
CA ILE A 193 -8.48 -16.98 12.51
C ILE A 193 -8.12 -18.45 12.36
N ARG A 194 -7.44 -18.79 11.28
CA ARG A 194 -6.97 -20.14 11.00
C ARG A 194 -5.58 -20.11 10.38
N HIS A 195 -4.75 -21.06 10.78
CA HIS A 195 -3.44 -21.28 10.16
C HIS A 195 -3.58 -22.28 9.01
N ASP A 196 -3.13 -21.90 7.82
CA ASP A 196 -2.96 -22.76 6.67
C ASP A 196 -1.47 -23.17 6.57
N GLU A 197 -1.16 -24.36 7.07
CA GLU A 197 0.21 -24.87 7.08
C GLU A 197 0.77 -25.12 5.68
N LYS A 198 -0.09 -25.54 4.74
CA LYS A 198 0.30 -25.88 3.36
C LYS A 198 0.84 -24.64 2.67
N ASN A 199 0.15 -23.52 2.85
CA ASN A 199 0.47 -22.25 2.21
C ASN A 199 1.35 -21.33 3.08
N LYS A 200 1.74 -21.77 4.29
CA LYS A 200 2.45 -20.95 5.29
C LYS A 200 1.73 -19.61 5.51
N ALA A 201 0.42 -19.69 5.67
CA ALA A 201 -0.44 -18.52 5.69
C ALA A 201 -1.31 -18.50 6.95
N LEU A 202 -1.61 -17.30 7.41
CA LEU A 202 -2.60 -17.03 8.43
C LEU A 202 -3.79 -16.38 7.72
N VAL A 203 -4.94 -17.02 7.82
CA VAL A 203 -6.19 -16.57 7.19
C VAL A 203 -7.10 -16.06 8.28
N ILE A 204 -7.62 -14.85 8.10
CA ILE A 204 -8.53 -14.19 9.02
C ILE A 204 -9.79 -13.86 8.24
N SER A 205 -10.90 -14.51 8.59
CA SER A 205 -12.22 -14.10 8.10
C SER A 205 -12.67 -12.92 8.96
N GLU A 206 -12.83 -11.77 8.32
CA GLU A 206 -13.14 -10.49 8.95
C GLU A 206 -14.66 -10.33 9.15
N GLY A 207 -15.04 -9.62 10.21
CA GLY A 207 -16.44 -9.38 10.49
C GLY A 207 -16.68 -8.72 11.83
N GLY A 208 -17.90 -8.21 12.00
CA GLY A 208 -18.33 -7.51 13.20
C GLY A 208 -19.22 -6.33 12.84
N THR A 209 -19.47 -5.49 13.83
CA THR A 209 -20.28 -4.29 13.67
C THR A 209 -19.57 -3.03 14.13
N MET A 210 -20.00 -1.91 13.56
CA MET A 210 -19.32 -0.62 13.68
C MET A 210 -20.35 0.49 13.83
N LYS A 211 -20.01 1.50 14.62
CA LYS A 211 -20.72 2.78 14.62
C LYS A 211 -20.42 3.52 13.33
N ALA A 212 -21.44 4.09 12.72
CA ALA A 212 -21.32 4.91 11.54
C ALA A 212 -22.41 5.98 11.50
N ARG A 213 -22.16 7.04 10.74
CA ARG A 213 -23.12 8.11 10.46
C ARG A 213 -23.31 8.19 8.94
N PRO A 214 -24.25 7.45 8.34
CA PRO A 214 -24.41 7.42 6.90
C PRO A 214 -25.05 8.69 6.33
N ASP A 215 -25.92 9.32 7.12
CA ASP A 215 -26.70 10.49 6.72
C ASP A 215 -26.06 11.80 7.24
N PRO A 216 -25.97 12.86 6.43
CA PRO A 216 -25.47 14.16 6.89
C PRO A 216 -26.29 14.68 8.07
N LYS A 217 -25.62 15.00 9.19
CA LYS A 217 -26.26 15.41 10.46
C LYS A 217 -27.25 14.38 11.04
N GLY A 218 -27.26 13.16 10.53
CA GLY A 218 -28.08 12.05 11.03
C GLY A 218 -27.51 11.45 12.32
N PRO A 219 -28.28 10.56 12.97
CA PRO A 219 -27.83 9.87 14.17
C PRO A 219 -26.69 8.89 13.86
N GLU A 220 -25.93 8.54 14.89
CA GLU A 220 -25.06 7.37 14.84
C GLU A 220 -25.92 6.11 14.80
N ARG A 221 -25.54 5.17 13.94
CA ARG A 221 -26.15 3.85 13.81
C ARG A 221 -25.09 2.77 13.85
N ILE A 222 -25.51 1.55 14.16
CA ILE A 222 -24.62 0.39 14.19
C ILE A 222 -24.95 -0.48 12.98
N GLY A 223 -23.92 -0.88 12.23
CA GLY A 223 -24.06 -1.74 11.06
C GLY A 223 -22.86 -2.64 10.84
N PRO A 224 -22.90 -3.48 9.79
CA PRO A 224 -21.78 -4.37 9.46
C PRO A 224 -20.52 -3.58 9.14
N SER A 225 -19.37 -4.18 9.47
CA SER A 225 -18.05 -3.69 9.05
C SER A 225 -17.90 -3.64 7.53
N ILE A 226 -17.03 -2.75 7.05
CA ILE A 226 -16.65 -2.65 5.63
C ILE A 226 -16.04 -3.95 5.09
N TYR A 227 -15.38 -4.71 5.97
CA TYR A 227 -14.74 -5.98 5.61
C TYR A 227 -15.51 -7.20 6.12
N THR A 228 -16.79 -7.05 6.48
CA THR A 228 -17.61 -8.22 6.81
C THR A 228 -17.58 -9.21 5.64
N ASP A 229 -17.33 -10.48 5.97
CA ASP A 229 -17.23 -11.63 5.05
C ASP A 229 -16.00 -11.64 4.13
N MET A 230 -15.10 -10.65 4.24
CA MET A 230 -13.82 -10.67 3.55
C MET A 230 -12.78 -11.52 4.28
N SER A 231 -11.76 -11.97 3.55
CA SER A 231 -10.63 -12.71 4.10
C SER A 231 -9.35 -11.91 3.99
N THR A 232 -8.70 -11.64 5.13
CA THR A 232 -7.31 -11.19 5.19
C THR A 232 -6.38 -12.40 5.18
N VAL A 233 -5.38 -12.41 4.31
CA VAL A 233 -4.32 -13.41 4.30
C VAL A 233 -2.96 -12.78 4.54
N ILE A 234 -2.24 -13.35 5.50
CA ILE A 234 -0.85 -13.02 5.81
C ILE A 234 0.01 -14.23 5.51
N SER A 235 1.08 -14.08 4.73
CA SER A 235 2.01 -15.18 4.44
C SER A 235 3.46 -14.76 4.65
N ALA A 236 4.34 -15.75 4.68
CA ALA A 236 5.77 -15.54 4.79
C ALA A 236 6.59 -16.55 3.96
N SER A 237 7.74 -16.08 3.50
CA SER A 237 8.76 -16.89 2.83
C SER A 237 9.28 -18.04 3.71
N ARG A 238 9.38 -17.84 5.03
CA ARG A 238 9.85 -18.81 6.02
C ARG A 238 8.70 -19.32 6.90
N LYS A 239 8.78 -20.58 7.34
CA LYS A 239 7.76 -21.19 8.21
C LYS A 239 7.75 -20.49 9.58
N PHE A 240 6.56 -20.24 10.11
CA PHE A 240 6.35 -19.62 11.42
C PHE A 240 5.42 -20.43 12.35
N SER A 241 4.91 -21.58 11.88
CA SER A 241 3.92 -22.41 12.59
C SER A 241 4.30 -22.74 14.04
N LYS A 242 5.58 -23.06 14.28
CA LYS A 242 6.11 -23.39 15.62
C LYS A 242 6.10 -22.21 16.60
N THR A 243 5.97 -20.99 16.10
CA THR A 243 6.02 -19.75 16.90
C THR A 243 4.72 -18.96 16.85
N LEU A 244 3.74 -19.46 16.08
CA LEU A 244 2.45 -18.79 15.94
C LEU A 244 1.68 -18.90 17.25
N LEU A 245 1.33 -17.75 17.79
CA LEU A 245 0.45 -17.60 18.93
C LEU A 245 -0.78 -16.84 18.46
N THR A 246 -1.97 -17.37 18.76
CA THR A 246 -3.24 -16.71 18.48
C THR A 246 -4.07 -16.61 19.75
N LYS A 247 -4.79 -15.51 19.93
CA LYS A 247 -5.67 -15.29 21.08
C LYS A 247 -6.89 -14.48 20.68
N LYS A 248 -8.08 -15.00 20.98
CA LYS A 248 -9.32 -14.22 20.96
C LYS A 248 -9.45 -13.46 22.28
N ASP A 249 -9.69 -12.15 22.22
CA ASP A 249 -9.96 -11.36 23.42
C ASP A 249 -11.46 -11.29 23.77
N ILE A 250 -11.79 -10.59 24.86
CA ILE A 250 -13.17 -10.44 25.35
C ILE A 250 -14.08 -9.66 24.39
N LYS A 251 -13.53 -8.88 23.46
CA LYS A 251 -14.26 -8.14 22.43
C LYS A 251 -14.41 -8.96 21.14
N GLY A 252 -13.85 -10.17 21.12
CA GLY A 252 -13.84 -11.07 19.97
C GLY A 252 -12.77 -10.77 18.94
N ILE A 253 -11.79 -9.91 19.25
CA ILE A 253 -10.69 -9.57 18.36
C ILE A 253 -9.72 -10.75 18.32
N GLN A 254 -9.28 -11.14 17.13
CA GLN A 254 -8.29 -12.19 16.93
C GLN A 254 -6.89 -11.58 16.89
N HIS A 255 -6.12 -11.76 17.97
CA HIS A 255 -4.73 -11.32 18.04
C HIS A 255 -3.82 -12.45 17.57
N TYR A 256 -2.72 -12.09 16.91
CA TYR A 256 -1.69 -13.04 16.51
C TYR A 256 -0.29 -12.48 16.70
N THR A 257 0.66 -13.38 16.91
CA THR A 257 2.09 -13.08 16.92
C THR A 257 2.85 -14.29 16.40
N PHE A 258 3.86 -14.05 15.57
CA PHE A 258 4.73 -15.12 15.09
C PHE A 258 6.15 -14.60 14.83
N SER A 259 7.12 -15.50 14.80
CA SER A 259 8.54 -15.16 14.67
C SER A 259 9.20 -15.93 13.52
N ILE A 260 10.02 -15.24 12.75
CA ILE A 260 10.75 -15.81 11.60
C ILE A 260 12.20 -15.33 11.58
N PRO A 261 13.15 -16.19 11.21
CA PRO A 261 14.55 -15.78 11.08
C PRO A 261 14.71 -14.82 9.89
N CYS A 262 15.67 -13.90 9.99
CA CYS A 262 16.10 -13.03 8.91
C CYS A 262 17.62 -12.93 8.88
N ASP A 263 18.17 -12.86 7.68
CA ASP A 263 19.61 -12.83 7.41
C ASP A 263 19.84 -12.14 6.05
N LYS A 264 21.05 -12.27 5.49
CA LYS A 264 21.42 -11.66 4.21
C LYS A 264 20.65 -12.20 3.01
N LYS A 265 20.09 -13.41 3.07
CA LYS A 265 19.21 -13.96 2.00
C LYS A 265 17.84 -13.27 2.03
N GLY A 266 17.50 -12.65 3.15
CA GLY A 266 16.25 -11.96 3.36
C GLY A 266 15.09 -12.87 3.74
N THR A 267 14.01 -12.20 4.12
CA THR A 267 12.73 -12.76 4.52
C THR A 267 11.64 -11.86 3.99
N VAL A 268 10.68 -12.44 3.29
CA VAL A 268 9.49 -11.76 2.78
C VAL A 268 8.29 -12.12 3.65
N VAL A 269 7.48 -11.12 3.98
CA VAL A 269 6.10 -11.26 4.46
C VAL A 269 5.16 -10.58 3.46
N SER A 270 3.94 -11.10 3.33
CA SER A 270 2.93 -10.56 2.44
C SER A 270 1.59 -10.41 3.13
N TRP A 271 0.78 -9.51 2.58
CA TRP A 271 -0.62 -9.30 2.95
C TRP A 271 -1.46 -9.22 1.68
N ALA A 272 -2.63 -9.83 1.70
CA ALA A 272 -3.68 -9.64 0.70
C ALA A 272 -5.04 -9.72 1.36
N MET A 273 -6.05 -9.11 0.76
CA MET A 273 -7.44 -9.22 1.19
C MET A 273 -8.35 -9.34 -0.03
N ASN A 274 -9.39 -10.15 0.09
CA ASN A 274 -10.40 -10.34 -0.96
C ASN A 274 -11.71 -10.84 -0.34
N ASP A 275 -12.83 -10.70 -1.06
CA ASP A 275 -14.11 -11.33 -0.68
C ASP A 275 -14.01 -12.87 -0.79
N GLU A 276 -13.25 -13.37 -1.77
CA GLU A 276 -12.99 -14.80 -1.95
C GLU A 276 -11.67 -15.19 -1.27
N GLU A 277 -11.75 -16.05 -0.24
CA GLU A 277 -10.58 -16.51 0.53
C GLU A 277 -9.47 -17.08 -0.37
N ASP A 278 -9.85 -17.90 -1.36
CA ASP A 278 -8.90 -18.55 -2.27
C ASP A 278 -8.11 -17.54 -3.11
N LEU A 279 -8.75 -16.44 -3.55
CA LEU A 279 -8.08 -15.37 -4.30
C LEU A 279 -7.10 -14.60 -3.41
N ALA A 280 -7.48 -14.26 -2.17
CA ALA A 280 -6.57 -13.63 -1.22
C ALA A 280 -5.36 -14.53 -0.90
N LEU A 281 -5.62 -15.83 -0.72
CA LEU A 281 -4.60 -16.83 -0.42
C LEU A 281 -3.63 -17.01 -1.59
N GLN A 282 -4.15 -17.12 -2.81
CA GLN A 282 -3.36 -17.18 -4.03
C GLN A 282 -2.50 -15.92 -4.18
N ALA A 283 -3.10 -14.73 -4.07
CA ALA A 283 -2.39 -13.47 -4.26
C ALA A 283 -1.21 -13.30 -3.27
N ALA A 284 -1.45 -13.57 -1.99
CA ALA A 284 -0.43 -13.47 -0.94
C ALA A 284 0.71 -14.48 -1.13
N THR A 285 0.40 -15.70 -1.56
CA THR A 285 1.40 -16.78 -1.72
C THR A 285 2.19 -16.68 -3.02
N GLU A 286 1.54 -16.31 -4.13
CA GLU A 286 2.21 -16.04 -5.41
C GLU A 286 3.21 -14.89 -5.29
N LEU A 287 2.87 -13.84 -4.53
CA LEU A 287 3.77 -12.73 -4.28
C LEU A 287 5.06 -13.20 -3.59
N ILE A 288 4.97 -14.10 -2.61
CA ILE A 288 6.16 -14.65 -1.92
C ILE A 288 7.05 -15.42 -2.90
N GLN A 289 6.45 -16.20 -3.80
CA GLN A 289 7.16 -17.01 -4.79
C GLN A 289 7.83 -16.16 -5.88
N ASN A 290 7.18 -15.08 -6.30
CA ASN A 290 7.56 -14.26 -7.45
C ASN A 290 8.07 -12.86 -7.10
N GLN A 291 8.36 -12.59 -5.83
CA GLN A 291 8.70 -11.27 -5.29
C GLN A 291 9.70 -10.46 -6.13
N GLN A 292 10.77 -11.09 -6.63
CA GLN A 292 11.77 -10.41 -7.47
C GLN A 292 11.18 -9.94 -8.80
N SER A 293 10.37 -10.79 -9.44
CA SER A 293 9.72 -10.50 -10.71
C SER A 293 8.66 -9.42 -10.51
N PHE A 294 7.77 -9.57 -9.52
CA PHE A 294 6.71 -8.61 -9.24
C PHE A 294 7.25 -7.22 -8.87
N ARG A 295 8.32 -7.16 -8.07
CA ARG A 295 8.97 -5.89 -7.75
C ARG A 295 9.51 -5.20 -9.00
N LYS A 296 10.19 -5.94 -9.90
CA LYS A 296 10.69 -5.38 -11.16
C LYS A 296 9.56 -4.92 -12.07
N GLN A 297 8.49 -5.71 -12.16
CA GLN A 297 7.30 -5.37 -12.94
C GLN A 297 6.63 -4.10 -12.42
N LYS A 298 6.48 -3.94 -11.10
CA LYS A 298 5.92 -2.71 -10.50
C LYS A 298 6.75 -1.48 -10.86
N THR A 299 8.08 -1.56 -10.74
CA THR A 299 8.99 -0.47 -11.16
C THR A 299 8.85 -0.18 -12.67
N ALA A 300 8.86 -1.22 -13.51
CA ALA A 300 8.76 -1.08 -14.96
C ALA A 300 7.41 -0.48 -15.39
N GLN A 301 6.31 -0.93 -14.80
CA GLN A 301 4.97 -0.44 -15.09
C GLN A 301 4.84 1.04 -14.73
N MET A 302 5.27 1.44 -13.53
CA MET A 302 5.16 2.84 -13.12
C MET A 302 6.04 3.76 -13.98
N ASN A 303 7.26 3.33 -14.29
CA ASN A 303 8.10 4.09 -15.23
C ASN A 303 7.50 4.13 -16.63
N ARG A 304 6.90 3.04 -17.13
CA ARG A 304 6.17 3.05 -18.41
C ARG A 304 5.05 4.08 -18.41
N LEU A 305 4.21 4.11 -17.37
CA LEU A 305 3.13 5.09 -17.25
C LEU A 305 3.68 6.54 -17.29
N LEU A 306 4.75 6.81 -16.54
CA LEU A 306 5.34 8.15 -16.46
C LEU A 306 6.12 8.57 -17.72
N ASN A 307 6.66 7.62 -18.48
CA ASN A 307 7.37 7.94 -19.74
C ASN A 307 6.41 7.98 -20.95
N ASP A 308 5.37 7.15 -20.95
CA ASP A 308 4.64 6.82 -22.19
C ASP A 308 3.16 7.25 -22.17
N GLU A 309 2.53 7.36 -21.00
CA GLU A 309 1.07 7.52 -20.88
C GLU A 309 0.64 8.90 -20.37
N ILE A 310 1.59 9.75 -19.97
CA ILE A 310 1.32 11.13 -19.54
C ILE A 310 1.99 12.13 -20.48
N PRO A 311 1.47 13.37 -20.60
CA PRO A 311 2.12 14.39 -21.43
C PRO A 311 3.56 14.62 -20.97
N HIS A 312 4.50 14.70 -21.90
CA HIS A 312 5.87 15.05 -21.56
C HIS A 312 5.96 16.53 -21.16
N PHE A 313 6.60 16.81 -20.02
CA PHE A 313 6.78 18.17 -19.51
C PHE A 313 8.26 18.49 -19.30
N ARG A 314 8.69 19.65 -19.80
CA ARG A 314 10.04 20.17 -19.64
C ARG A 314 10.01 21.69 -19.46
N CYS A 315 10.83 22.19 -18.54
CA CYS A 315 11.08 23.62 -18.39
C CYS A 315 12.47 23.84 -17.77
N PRO A 316 13.05 25.05 -17.83
CA PRO A 316 14.39 25.29 -17.30
C PRO A 316 14.57 25.07 -15.79
N ASP A 317 13.49 25.14 -15.01
CA ASP A 317 13.52 24.82 -13.57
C ASP A 317 13.14 23.34 -13.38
N GLU A 318 14.16 22.49 -13.23
CA GLU A 318 14.01 21.03 -13.05
C GLU A 318 13.13 20.65 -11.85
N ARG A 319 13.00 21.53 -10.85
CA ARG A 319 12.09 21.28 -9.72
C ARG A 319 10.64 21.23 -10.15
N PHE A 320 10.21 22.07 -11.10
CA PHE A 320 8.84 22.01 -11.63
C PHE A 320 8.63 20.75 -12.47
N VAL A 321 9.68 20.26 -13.14
CA VAL A 321 9.64 18.98 -13.83
C VAL A 321 9.42 17.85 -12.82
N ASP A 322 10.20 17.81 -11.74
CA ASP A 322 10.05 16.78 -10.70
C ASP A 322 8.67 16.86 -10.01
N ILE A 323 8.16 18.06 -9.73
CA ILE A 323 6.81 18.26 -9.18
C ILE A 323 5.74 17.72 -10.13
N TYR A 324 5.87 17.99 -11.44
CA TYR A 324 4.94 17.48 -12.45
C TYR A 324 4.85 15.95 -12.43
N TYR A 325 5.99 15.27 -12.49
CA TYR A 325 6.04 13.80 -12.46
C TYR A 325 5.62 13.23 -11.10
N TYR A 326 5.92 13.92 -10.00
CA TYR A 326 5.42 13.56 -8.68
C TYR A 326 3.89 13.59 -8.61
N LEU A 327 3.25 14.67 -9.08
CA LEU A 327 1.80 14.80 -9.06
C LEU A 327 1.12 13.77 -9.97
N TRP A 328 1.67 13.51 -11.16
CA TRP A 328 1.17 12.43 -12.01
C TRP A 328 1.31 11.06 -11.37
N SER A 329 2.42 10.79 -10.69
CA SER A 329 2.60 9.52 -9.99
C SER A 329 1.54 9.31 -8.91
N LEU A 330 1.18 10.37 -8.15
CA LEU A 330 0.09 10.29 -7.18
C LEU A 330 -1.26 10.08 -7.86
N TYR A 331 -1.54 10.79 -8.96
CA TYR A 331 -2.78 10.61 -9.71
C TYR A 331 -2.94 9.16 -10.20
N LEU A 332 -1.89 8.59 -10.78
CA LEU A 332 -1.87 7.20 -11.24
C LEU A 332 -2.01 6.20 -10.09
N MET A 333 -1.43 6.50 -8.92
CA MET A 333 -1.58 5.66 -7.72
C MET A 333 -2.99 5.72 -7.10
N TYR A 334 -3.68 6.85 -7.21
CA TYR A 334 -5.06 6.98 -6.71
C TYR A 334 -6.12 6.48 -7.70
N HIS A 335 -5.71 6.10 -8.91
CA HIS A 335 -6.61 5.53 -9.90
C HIS A 335 -7.00 4.10 -9.50
N ILE A 336 -8.29 3.82 -9.55
CA ILE A 336 -8.89 2.52 -9.20
C ILE A 336 -9.78 2.08 -10.35
N GLU A 337 -9.60 0.84 -10.78
CA GLU A 337 -10.40 0.15 -11.80
C GLU A 337 -11.22 -0.95 -11.11
N VAL A 338 -12.55 -0.81 -11.09
CA VAL A 338 -13.50 -1.71 -10.40
C VAL A 338 -14.45 -2.45 -11.35
N GLY A 339 -14.14 -2.45 -12.65
CA GLY A 339 -14.95 -3.09 -13.71
C GLY A 339 -15.72 -2.13 -14.59
#